data_AF-A0AAD7GUD5-F1
#
_entry.id   AF-A0AAD7GUD5-F1
#
_cell.length_a   1.000
_cell.length_b   1.000
_cell.length_c   1.000
_cell.angle_alpha   90.00
_cell.angle_beta   90.00
_cell.angle_gamma   90.00
#
_symmetry.space_group_name_H-M   'P 1'
#
loop_
_entity.id
_entity.type
_entity.pdbx_description
1 polymer ?
#
loop_
_entity_poly.entity_id
_entity_poly.type
_entity_poly.pdbx_seq_one_letter_code
_entity_poly.pdbx_strand_id
1 'polypeptide(L)'
;MFSVLPSRLLSRLGAVVGPSAVARQLAASSPAAARAFFAPPTRRTLFTSARLLAAASPVGKPAVGKPVVKANAAAKKAAAAKAPKPKPKAKAGAKATKAKPAARKTAVKKTAAKKKKAAPKKKAAPKKRAVKKKAPAKPPRVTKAMGPPPRGSSAYLVFAKAYMAEPQFDGVPAPDRARAAGAHWKTLSEADKEPFHAAAIVQREAGKLAQAKWFAEADPALLRRLNAQRRAKKLPRIRSTAPVDPADKRPLSGYMRFAVEFRKTATADGIVDMARKAGAAWRELPAADKDTFLAPARLEMAAFKLTHPTLTERKRAASAKA
;
A
#
# COMPACT_ATOMS: atom_id res chain seq x y z
N MET A 1 6.67 -75.70 21.71
CA MET A 1 8.14 -75.71 21.49
C MET A 1 8.65 -74.27 21.66
N PHE A 2 9.83 -74.09 22.29
CA PHE A 2 10.76 -72.92 22.32
C PHE A 2 10.27 -71.50 21.97
N SER A 3 10.67 -70.40 22.65
CA SER A 3 11.44 -70.13 23.89
C SER A 3 11.13 -68.66 24.28
N VAL A 4 10.66 -68.32 25.49
CA VAL A 4 11.41 -68.12 26.75
C VAL A 4 12.57 -67.10 26.67
N LEU A 5 12.21 -65.82 26.89
CA LEU A 5 12.87 -64.81 27.77
C LEU A 5 14.35 -64.40 27.44
N PRO A 6 15.08 -63.62 28.29
CA PRO A 6 15.05 -62.14 28.22
C PRO A 6 16.46 -61.48 28.36
N SER A 7 16.54 -60.27 28.96
CA SER A 7 17.75 -59.62 29.54
C SER A 7 18.75 -58.95 28.58
N ARG A 8 19.62 -58.00 28.97
CA ARG A 8 19.73 -57.03 30.11
C ARG A 8 20.94 -56.08 29.83
N LEU A 9 21.02 -54.93 30.53
CA LEU A 9 22.28 -54.17 30.85
C LEU A 9 23.06 -53.60 29.63
N LEU A 10 24.07 -52.70 29.70
CA LEU A 10 24.66 -51.78 30.71
C LEU A 10 24.59 -50.33 30.12
N SER A 11 24.41 -49.23 30.86
CA SER A 11 25.27 -48.60 31.89
C SER A 11 26.62 -48.04 31.41
N ARG A 12 26.69 -46.71 31.19
CA ARG A 12 27.83 -45.79 31.49
C ARG A 12 27.27 -44.34 31.42
N LEU A 13 27.33 -43.50 32.45
CA LEU A 13 28.46 -42.94 33.20
C LEU A 13 29.40 -42.08 32.33
N GLY A 14 29.27 -40.77 32.51
CA GLY A 14 30.20 -39.71 32.10
C GLY A 14 29.84 -38.45 32.92
N ALA A 15 30.74 -38.01 33.79
CA ALA A 15 30.47 -36.98 34.81
C ALA A 15 31.74 -36.20 35.16
N VAL A 16 31.56 -34.95 35.65
CA VAL A 16 32.64 -33.99 36.03
C VAL A 16 33.44 -33.56 34.77
N VAL A 17 33.95 -32.34 34.56
CA VAL A 17 34.32 -31.12 35.33
C VAL A 17 33.61 -29.92 34.66
N GLY A 18 33.25 -28.78 35.24
CA GLY A 18 33.61 -28.08 36.49
C GLY A 18 33.96 -26.62 36.12
N PRO A 19 33.35 -25.59 36.76
CA PRO A 19 33.40 -24.22 36.22
C PRO A 19 34.70 -23.48 36.56
N SER A 20 35.38 -22.93 35.55
CA SER A 20 36.53 -22.03 35.75
C SER A 20 36.07 -20.61 36.07
N ALA A 21 36.21 -20.20 37.32
CA ALA A 21 35.96 -18.84 37.76
C ALA A 21 37.23 -18.01 37.65
N VAL A 22 37.31 -17.12 36.64
CA VAL A 22 38.35 -16.10 36.55
C VAL A 22 37.77 -14.77 37.01
N ALA A 23 38.12 -14.36 38.24
CA ALA A 23 37.78 -13.04 38.73
C ALA A 23 38.51 -11.96 37.91
N ARG A 24 37.82 -10.85 37.61
CA ARG A 24 38.48 -9.61 37.19
C ARG A 24 38.03 -8.45 38.06
N GLN A 25 39.05 -7.84 38.70
CA GLN A 25 39.03 -6.67 39.56
C GLN A 25 37.86 -5.69 39.34
N LEU A 26 37.27 -5.27 40.45
CA LEU A 26 36.66 -3.95 40.56
C LEU A 26 37.74 -2.88 40.33
N ALA A 27 37.45 -1.89 39.50
CA ALA A 27 38.21 -0.64 39.42
C ALA A 27 37.21 0.52 39.49
N ALA A 28 37.02 1.09 40.67
CA ALA A 28 36.13 2.22 40.87
C ALA A 28 36.86 3.53 40.57
N SER A 29 36.32 4.33 39.66
CA SER A 29 36.69 5.74 39.53
C SER A 29 35.49 6.60 39.15
N SER A 30 34.98 7.32 40.14
CA SER A 30 34.23 8.56 39.97
C SER A 30 34.79 9.53 41.00
N PRO A 31 34.93 10.82 40.66
CA PRO A 31 33.92 11.71 41.21
C PRO A 31 33.50 12.89 40.32
N ALA A 32 32.24 13.29 40.52
CA ALA A 32 31.77 14.66 40.71
C ALA A 32 31.73 15.71 39.57
N ALA A 33 30.59 16.42 39.59
CA ALA A 33 30.44 17.88 39.46
C ALA A 33 30.69 18.59 38.12
N ALA A 34 29.61 18.75 37.36
CA ALA A 34 29.26 20.05 36.76
C ALA A 34 27.73 20.24 36.72
N ARG A 35 27.16 20.94 37.72
CA ARG A 35 25.76 21.44 37.66
C ARG A 35 25.77 22.86 37.06
N ALA A 36 25.31 23.01 35.82
CA ALA A 36 25.01 24.31 35.22
C ALA A 36 23.50 24.60 35.27
N PHE A 37 23.13 25.88 35.39
CA PHE A 37 21.77 26.31 35.68
C PHE A 37 20.92 26.65 34.42
N PHE A 38 19.60 26.62 34.62
CA PHE A 38 18.53 27.35 33.91
C PHE A 38 18.87 28.19 32.65
N ALA A 39 18.16 27.92 31.54
CA ALA A 39 17.53 28.96 30.70
C ALA A 39 16.48 28.41 29.70
N PRO A 40 15.20 28.73 29.88
CA PRO A 40 14.21 28.84 28.79
C PRO A 40 13.51 30.22 28.81
N PRO A 41 12.67 30.57 27.81
CA PRO A 41 12.71 30.27 26.38
C PRO A 41 12.63 31.55 25.50
N THR A 42 12.96 31.46 24.21
CA THR A 42 12.70 32.55 23.24
C THR A 42 11.73 32.13 22.13
N ARG A 43 10.90 33.08 21.67
CA ARG A 43 9.79 32.89 20.72
C ARG A 43 10.13 33.48 19.35
N ARG A 44 9.62 32.83 18.28
CA ARG A 44 9.45 33.41 16.92
C ARG A 44 10.81 33.72 16.23
N THR A 45 10.93 33.89 14.91
CA THR A 45 10.00 34.45 13.92
C THR A 45 9.73 33.58 12.69
N LEU A 46 8.64 33.92 11.99
CA LEU A 46 8.40 33.54 10.60
C LEU A 46 9.27 34.41 9.69
N PHE A 47 9.85 33.84 8.64
CA PHE A 47 10.44 34.62 7.55
C PHE A 47 9.81 34.25 6.19
N THR A 48 9.10 35.21 5.62
CA THR A 48 8.48 35.13 4.28
C THR A 48 9.37 35.88 3.28
N SER A 49 10.11 35.13 2.45
CA SER A 49 11.01 35.73 1.46
C SER A 49 10.33 35.88 0.09
N ALA A 50 9.87 37.10 -0.22
CA ALA A 50 9.33 37.41 -1.54
C ALA A 50 10.44 37.52 -2.60
N ARG A 51 10.21 36.99 -3.81
CA ARG A 51 11.10 37.20 -4.98
C ARG A 51 10.53 38.29 -5.88
N LEU A 52 11.31 39.36 -6.08
CA LEU A 52 11.03 40.42 -7.05
C LEU A 52 11.37 39.98 -8.49
N LEU A 53 10.80 40.70 -9.48
CA LEU A 53 10.85 40.35 -10.90
C LEU A 53 10.95 41.58 -11.82
N ALA A 54 11.94 41.59 -12.72
CA ALA A 54 12.04 42.32 -14.00
C ALA A 54 13.21 41.66 -14.81
N ALA A 55 13.17 41.31 -16.12
CA ALA A 55 12.59 41.91 -17.33
C ALA A 55 13.36 43.18 -17.77
N ALA A 56 13.68 43.49 -19.04
CA ALA A 56 13.56 42.85 -20.38
C ALA A 56 14.63 43.56 -21.30
N SER A 57 15.07 43.05 -22.47
CA SER A 57 14.48 43.10 -23.85
C SER A 57 14.21 44.50 -24.44
N PRO A 58 14.21 44.70 -25.78
CA PRO A 58 14.47 43.78 -26.93
C PRO A 58 15.94 43.90 -27.42
N VAL A 59 16.43 43.83 -28.68
CA VAL A 59 15.92 43.72 -30.09
C VAL A 59 16.96 42.94 -30.94
N GLY A 60 16.61 42.36 -32.11
CA GLY A 60 17.58 42.01 -33.18
C GLY A 60 17.27 40.76 -34.03
N LYS A 61 17.32 40.90 -35.37
CA LYS A 61 17.37 39.87 -36.44
C LYS A 61 18.26 40.46 -37.58
N PRO A 62 18.88 39.69 -38.51
CA PRO A 62 18.40 38.42 -39.07
C PRO A 62 19.48 37.33 -39.36
N ALA A 63 19.07 36.30 -40.13
CA ALA A 63 19.85 35.47 -41.07
C ALA A 63 20.88 34.40 -40.59
N VAL A 64 20.58 33.16 -41.00
CA VAL A 64 21.46 32.09 -41.57
C VAL A 64 22.90 31.91 -41.02
N GLY A 65 23.16 30.76 -40.37
CA GLY A 65 24.52 30.25 -40.13
C GLY A 65 24.61 29.04 -39.18
N LYS A 66 25.63 28.19 -39.38
CA LYS A 66 26.08 27.06 -38.53
C LYS A 66 27.62 26.96 -38.67
N PRO A 67 28.38 26.28 -37.78
CA PRO A 67 28.21 26.00 -36.33
C PRO A 67 29.53 26.23 -35.50
N VAL A 68 29.60 25.64 -34.28
CA VAL A 68 30.80 25.21 -33.49
C VAL A 68 31.51 26.23 -32.53
N VAL A 69 32.10 25.63 -31.46
CA VAL A 69 33.12 26.12 -30.48
C VAL A 69 32.61 26.82 -29.18
N LYS A 70 33.47 26.83 -28.15
CA LYS A 70 33.22 26.96 -26.69
C LYS A 70 33.53 28.36 -26.09
N ALA A 71 33.05 28.58 -24.85
CA ALA A 71 33.74 29.19 -23.69
C ALA A 71 33.09 30.45 -23.03
N ASN A 72 33.44 30.66 -21.74
CA ASN A 72 32.94 31.69 -20.80
C ASN A 72 33.40 33.13 -21.19
N ALA A 73 32.79 34.26 -20.80
CA ALA A 73 32.41 34.66 -19.44
C ALA A 73 31.67 36.04 -19.35
N ALA A 74 31.12 36.34 -18.16
CA ALA A 74 30.94 37.68 -17.53
C ALA A 74 29.89 38.74 -18.00
N ALA A 75 29.43 39.51 -16.99
CA ALA A 75 28.95 40.91 -16.97
C ALA A 75 27.50 41.35 -17.38
N LYS A 76 26.74 41.74 -16.34
CA LYS A 76 25.94 43.00 -16.16
C LYS A 76 24.78 43.41 -17.12
N LYS A 77 23.55 43.28 -16.56
CA LYS A 77 22.59 44.37 -16.19
C LYS A 77 21.50 44.83 -17.21
N ALA A 78 20.31 45.08 -16.65
CA ALA A 78 19.17 45.92 -17.14
C ALA A 78 18.27 45.38 -18.29
N ALA A 79 17.10 45.99 -18.58
CA ALA A 79 15.93 46.31 -17.73
C ALA A 79 14.81 46.99 -18.55
N ALA A 80 13.58 46.45 -18.55
CA ALA A 80 12.37 47.01 -19.18
C ALA A 80 11.11 46.20 -18.81
N ALA A 81 9.90 46.75 -19.01
CA ALA A 81 8.66 46.13 -18.52
C ALA A 81 7.70 45.65 -19.63
N LYS A 82 6.89 44.61 -19.35
CA LYS A 82 5.53 44.44 -19.89
C LYS A 82 4.58 43.95 -18.81
N ALA A 83 3.39 44.55 -18.75
CA ALA A 83 2.45 44.41 -17.62
C ALA A 83 1.44 43.26 -17.79
N PRO A 84 0.98 42.64 -16.68
CA PRO A 84 -0.12 41.66 -16.70
C PRO A 84 -1.50 42.35 -16.70
N LYS A 85 -2.46 41.77 -17.44
CA LYS A 85 -3.89 42.18 -17.41
C LYS A 85 -4.59 41.71 -16.12
N PRO A 86 -5.66 42.39 -15.67
CA PRO A 86 -6.26 42.17 -14.35
C PRO A 86 -7.09 40.88 -14.24
N LYS A 87 -7.16 40.33 -13.02
CA LYS A 87 -8.17 39.33 -12.63
C LYS A 87 -9.44 40.04 -12.14
N PRO A 88 -10.64 39.71 -12.63
CA PRO A 88 -11.88 40.22 -12.06
C PRO A 88 -12.16 39.62 -10.67
N LYS A 89 -12.74 40.42 -9.77
CA LYS A 89 -13.21 39.97 -8.45
C LYS A 89 -14.50 39.16 -8.58
N ALA A 90 -14.77 38.30 -7.61
CA ALA A 90 -16.09 37.71 -7.42
C ALA A 90 -17.13 38.78 -7.02
N LYS A 91 -18.38 38.60 -7.45
CA LYS A 91 -19.57 39.20 -6.85
C LYS A 91 -20.65 38.12 -6.72
N ALA A 92 -21.45 38.20 -5.66
CA ALA A 92 -22.51 37.25 -5.37
C ALA A 92 -23.88 37.79 -5.80
N GLY A 93 -24.82 36.86 -6.05
CA GLY A 93 -26.26 37.08 -5.90
C GLY A 93 -26.99 37.88 -6.98
N ALA A 94 -27.73 37.17 -7.84
CA ALA A 94 -28.98 37.66 -8.43
C ALA A 94 -29.94 36.47 -8.67
N LYS A 95 -31.24 36.72 -8.61
CA LYS A 95 -32.32 35.71 -8.59
C LYS A 95 -33.21 35.92 -9.82
N ALA A 96 -33.24 34.96 -10.75
CA ALA A 96 -34.15 34.99 -11.91
C ALA A 96 -34.63 33.59 -12.29
N THR A 97 -35.95 33.41 -12.29
CA THR A 97 -36.64 32.20 -12.76
C THR A 97 -36.96 32.30 -14.25
N LYS A 98 -36.76 31.21 -15.01
CA LYS A 98 -37.47 31.02 -16.30
C LYS A 98 -37.86 29.56 -16.47
N ALA A 99 -39.06 29.35 -17.04
CA ALA A 99 -39.73 28.05 -17.06
C ALA A 99 -39.20 27.11 -18.15
N LYS A 100 -39.43 25.80 -17.98
CA LYS A 100 -39.29 24.78 -19.01
C LYS A 100 -40.69 24.33 -19.46
N PRO A 101 -41.01 24.30 -20.77
CA PRO A 101 -42.37 23.98 -21.24
C PRO A 101 -42.74 22.52 -20.97
N ALA A 102 -44.04 22.27 -20.79
CA ALA A 102 -44.61 20.96 -20.53
C ALA A 102 -44.88 20.19 -21.83
N ALA A 103 -44.72 18.86 -21.79
CA ALA A 103 -45.15 17.96 -22.86
C ALA A 103 -45.99 16.81 -22.27
N ARG A 104 -47.19 16.65 -22.84
CA ARG A 104 -48.21 15.61 -22.61
C ARG A 104 -47.79 14.37 -21.79
N LYS A 105 -48.55 14.07 -20.74
CA LYS A 105 -48.89 12.68 -20.38
C LYS A 105 -50.41 12.52 -20.44
N THR A 106 -50.86 11.45 -21.07
CA THR A 106 -52.27 11.11 -21.27
C THR A 106 -52.93 10.64 -19.97
N ALA A 107 -54.18 11.03 -19.76
CA ALA A 107 -54.95 10.61 -18.60
C ALA A 107 -55.53 9.19 -18.83
N VAL A 108 -55.35 8.30 -17.85
CA VAL A 108 -56.12 7.06 -17.76
C VAL A 108 -57.01 7.11 -16.52
N LYS A 109 -58.30 7.05 -16.77
CA LYS A 109 -59.41 7.16 -15.82
C LYS A 109 -59.34 6.04 -14.77
N LYS A 110 -59.25 6.39 -13.47
CA LYS A 110 -59.43 5.43 -12.37
C LYS A 110 -60.60 5.87 -11.47
N THR A 111 -61.64 5.06 -11.45
CA THR A 111 -62.90 5.32 -10.75
C THR A 111 -62.77 5.14 -9.23
N ALA A 112 -63.41 6.02 -8.47
CA ALA A 112 -63.51 5.88 -7.02
C ALA A 112 -64.57 4.84 -6.62
N ALA A 113 -64.30 4.02 -5.62
CA ALA A 113 -65.26 3.07 -5.06
C ALA A 113 -65.11 2.90 -3.53
N LYS A 114 -66.14 3.34 -2.81
CA LYS A 114 -66.56 3.00 -1.42
C LYS A 114 -65.48 2.74 -0.35
N LYS A 115 -65.42 3.66 0.63
CA LYS A 115 -65.04 3.35 2.03
C LYS A 115 -65.82 2.12 2.52
N LYS A 116 -65.18 1.22 3.28
CA LYS A 116 -65.86 0.22 4.12
C LYS A 116 -65.37 0.35 5.57
N LYS A 117 -66.25 0.13 6.55
CA LYS A 117 -66.02 0.43 7.98
C LYS A 117 -64.98 -0.51 8.61
N ALA A 118 -64.33 -0.04 9.68
CA ALA A 118 -63.46 -0.87 10.51
C ALA A 118 -64.26 -1.91 11.32
N ALA A 119 -63.62 -3.03 11.64
CA ALA A 119 -64.14 -4.12 12.46
C ALA A 119 -63.01 -4.68 13.36
N PRO A 120 -63.30 -5.38 14.48
CA PRO A 120 -62.43 -5.36 15.65
C PRO A 120 -61.22 -6.32 15.63
N LYS A 121 -60.30 -6.06 16.58
CA LYS A 121 -59.04 -6.81 16.82
C LYS A 121 -59.30 -8.31 17.01
N LYS A 122 -58.84 -9.17 16.09
CA LYS A 122 -58.63 -10.60 16.39
C LYS A 122 -57.45 -10.75 17.35
N LYS A 123 -57.63 -11.53 18.43
CA LYS A 123 -56.59 -11.81 19.44
C LYS A 123 -55.40 -12.53 18.78
N ALA A 124 -54.17 -12.22 19.20
CA ALA A 124 -52.97 -12.83 18.65
C ALA A 124 -52.86 -14.30 19.08
N ALA A 125 -52.70 -15.22 18.13
CA ALA A 125 -52.36 -16.60 18.43
C ALA A 125 -50.94 -16.70 19.04
N PRO A 126 -50.71 -17.57 20.04
CA PRO A 126 -49.40 -17.71 20.67
C PRO A 126 -48.37 -18.22 19.65
N LYS A 127 -47.33 -17.42 19.41
CA LYS A 127 -46.21 -17.81 18.55
C LYS A 127 -45.54 -19.06 19.14
N LYS A 128 -45.66 -20.21 18.46
CA LYS A 128 -44.93 -21.44 18.80
C LYS A 128 -43.45 -21.06 19.00
N ARG A 129 -42.88 -21.42 20.16
CA ARG A 129 -41.48 -21.13 20.50
C ARG A 129 -40.57 -21.68 19.39
N ALA A 130 -39.97 -20.80 18.60
CA ALA A 130 -38.95 -21.20 17.64
C ALA A 130 -37.80 -21.84 18.42
N VAL A 131 -37.57 -23.14 18.20
CA VAL A 131 -36.45 -23.86 18.82
C VAL A 131 -35.18 -23.10 18.49
N LYS A 132 -34.43 -22.69 19.53
CA LYS A 132 -33.15 -22.00 19.37
C LYS A 132 -32.19 -22.95 18.65
N LYS A 133 -32.10 -22.86 17.32
CA LYS A 133 -31.00 -23.48 16.56
C LYS A 133 -29.71 -23.04 17.25
N LYS A 134 -28.95 -24.00 17.77
CA LYS A 134 -27.69 -23.73 18.49
C LYS A 134 -26.85 -22.79 17.61
N ALA A 135 -26.45 -21.64 18.15
CA ALA A 135 -25.72 -20.65 17.37
C ALA A 135 -24.49 -21.33 16.77
N PRO A 136 -24.23 -21.18 15.44
CA PRO A 136 -23.12 -21.88 14.80
C PRO A 136 -21.82 -21.53 15.54
N ALA A 137 -21.06 -22.56 15.90
CA ALA A 137 -19.86 -22.41 16.72
C ALA A 137 -18.97 -21.31 16.12
N LYS A 138 -18.62 -20.31 16.94
CA LYS A 138 -17.84 -19.15 16.48
C LYS A 138 -16.56 -19.69 15.82
N PRO A 139 -16.27 -19.35 14.55
CA PRO A 139 -15.13 -19.92 13.84
C PRO A 139 -13.84 -19.63 14.62
N PRO A 140 -12.88 -20.58 14.65
CA PRO A 140 -11.71 -20.50 15.53
C PRO A 140 -11.01 -19.14 15.38
N ARG A 141 -10.68 -18.54 16.53
CA ARG A 141 -10.16 -17.17 16.64
C ARG A 141 -8.77 -17.10 16.00
N VAL A 142 -8.74 -16.84 14.69
CA VAL A 142 -7.49 -16.75 13.91
C VAL A 142 -6.52 -15.80 14.61
N THR A 143 -5.35 -16.32 14.98
CA THR A 143 -4.32 -15.62 15.75
C THR A 143 -3.32 -14.93 14.82
N LYS A 144 -2.44 -14.08 15.38
CA LYS A 144 -1.37 -13.44 14.60
C LYS A 144 -0.38 -14.46 14.00
N ALA A 145 -0.17 -15.59 14.69
CA ALA A 145 0.71 -16.68 14.25
C ALA A 145 0.16 -17.44 13.02
N MET A 146 -1.16 -17.42 12.79
CA MET A 146 -1.79 -17.98 11.59
C MET A 146 -1.71 -17.04 10.37
N GLY A 147 -1.02 -15.90 10.47
CA GLY A 147 -0.80 -14.98 9.36
C GLY A 147 0.54 -15.23 8.62
N PRO A 148 0.81 -14.52 7.52
CA PRO A 148 2.09 -14.61 6.83
C PRO A 148 3.24 -14.18 7.75
N PRO A 149 4.41 -14.85 7.69
CA PRO A 149 5.59 -14.49 8.47
C PRO A 149 6.12 -13.08 8.12
N PRO A 150 6.94 -12.45 8.99
CA PRO A 150 7.53 -11.14 8.71
C PRO A 150 8.54 -11.17 7.54
N ARG A 151 8.77 -10.03 6.89
CA ARG A 151 9.66 -9.89 5.71
C ARG A 151 11.14 -9.73 6.04
N GLY A 152 11.57 -10.20 7.21
CA GLY A 152 12.87 -9.84 7.79
C GLY A 152 12.94 -8.38 8.27
N SER A 153 14.13 -8.00 8.76
CA SER A 153 14.41 -6.70 9.38
C SER A 153 15.20 -5.78 8.43
N SER A 154 15.24 -4.47 8.71
CA SER A 154 16.27 -3.58 8.14
C SER A 154 17.56 -3.63 8.97
N ALA A 155 18.69 -3.15 8.42
CA ALA A 155 19.98 -3.14 9.11
C ALA A 155 19.90 -2.48 10.51
N TYR A 156 19.33 -1.27 10.57
CA TYR A 156 19.07 -0.58 11.83
C TYR A 156 18.21 -1.40 12.81
N LEU A 157 17.24 -2.20 12.35
CA LEU A 157 16.42 -3.04 13.23
C LEU A 157 17.15 -4.31 13.69
N VAL A 158 18.13 -4.81 12.93
CA VAL A 158 19.04 -5.88 13.41
C VAL A 158 19.96 -5.31 14.48
N PHE A 159 20.64 -4.20 14.19
CA PHE A 159 21.49 -3.47 15.14
C PHE A 159 20.72 -3.11 16.42
N ALA A 160 19.58 -2.42 16.31
CA ALA A 160 18.83 -1.96 17.48
C ALA A 160 18.28 -3.13 18.31
N LYS A 161 18.03 -4.31 17.72
CA LYS A 161 17.67 -5.51 18.49
C LYS A 161 18.87 -6.03 19.31
N ALA A 162 20.08 -6.00 18.75
CA ALA A 162 21.29 -6.39 19.48
C ALA A 162 21.59 -5.36 20.60
N TYR A 163 21.68 -4.07 20.24
CA TYR A 163 22.00 -2.98 21.15
C TYR A 163 21.01 -2.85 22.32
N MET A 164 19.69 -2.94 22.08
CA MET A 164 18.68 -2.89 23.15
C MET A 164 18.59 -4.19 23.99
N ALA A 165 19.40 -5.20 23.71
CA ALA A 165 19.57 -6.42 24.49
C ALA A 165 20.87 -6.46 25.30
N GLU A 166 21.67 -5.39 25.26
CA GLU A 166 22.83 -5.22 26.14
C GLU A 166 22.40 -4.88 27.58
N PRO A 167 23.03 -5.44 28.64
CA PRO A 167 22.58 -5.25 30.02
C PRO A 167 22.57 -3.79 30.52
N GLN A 168 23.31 -2.88 29.89
CA GLN A 168 23.24 -1.43 30.17
C GLN A 168 21.84 -0.82 29.96
N PHE A 169 20.95 -1.56 29.31
CA PHE A 169 19.58 -1.16 29.00
C PHE A 169 18.51 -1.92 29.81
N ASP A 170 18.89 -2.78 30.75
CA ASP A 170 17.93 -3.41 31.66
C ASP A 170 17.28 -2.37 32.60
N GLY A 171 15.99 -2.55 32.87
CA GLY A 171 15.15 -1.55 33.56
C GLY A 171 14.81 -0.30 32.73
N VAL A 172 15.56 0.03 31.66
CA VAL A 172 15.35 1.27 30.88
C VAL A 172 14.06 1.18 30.03
N PRO A 173 13.19 2.22 30.03
CA PRO A 173 12.00 2.27 29.20
C PRO A 173 12.31 2.08 27.71
N ALA A 174 11.49 1.24 27.04
CA ALA A 174 11.62 0.95 25.61
C ALA A 174 11.73 2.18 24.67
N PRO A 175 11.02 3.32 24.86
CA PRO A 175 11.21 4.49 23.99
C PRO A 175 12.62 5.11 24.13
N ASP A 176 13.22 5.07 25.31
CA ASP A 176 14.52 5.67 25.59
C ASP A 176 15.68 4.78 25.13
N ARG A 177 15.52 3.46 25.23
CA ARG A 177 16.38 2.47 24.55
C ARG A 177 16.39 2.68 23.03
N ALA A 178 15.22 2.89 22.43
CA ALA A 178 15.11 3.18 21.00
C ALA A 178 15.72 4.53 20.60
N ARG A 179 15.63 5.56 21.47
CA ARG A 179 16.33 6.84 21.28
C ARG A 179 17.84 6.68 21.31
N ALA A 180 18.38 5.96 22.30
CA ALA A 180 19.82 5.67 22.41
C ALA A 180 20.33 4.90 21.18
N ALA A 181 19.64 3.83 20.78
CA ALA A 181 19.95 3.10 19.54
C ALA A 181 19.91 4.01 18.30
N GLY A 182 18.91 4.89 18.20
CA GLY A 182 18.77 5.86 17.11
C GLY A 182 19.80 6.99 17.11
N ALA A 183 20.49 7.23 18.23
CA ALA A 183 21.65 8.12 18.31
C ALA A 183 22.93 7.37 17.91
N HIS A 184 23.20 6.21 18.54
CA HIS A 184 24.43 5.46 18.29
C HIS A 184 24.55 4.96 16.83
N TRP A 185 23.45 4.54 16.19
CA TRP A 185 23.47 4.20 14.76
C TRP A 185 23.91 5.35 13.84
N LYS A 186 23.77 6.61 14.28
CA LYS A 186 24.26 7.77 13.51
C LYS A 186 25.75 8.01 13.71
N THR A 187 26.32 7.63 14.86
CA THR A 187 27.75 7.81 15.17
C THR A 187 28.64 6.68 14.65
N LEU A 188 28.08 5.47 14.46
CA LEU A 188 28.80 4.35 13.83
C LEU A 188 29.31 4.73 12.42
N SER A 189 30.46 4.21 12.01
CA SER A 189 30.97 4.36 10.64
C SER A 189 30.13 3.55 9.63
N GLU A 190 30.46 3.63 8.34
CA GLU A 190 29.83 2.74 7.33
C GLU A 190 30.38 1.31 7.40
N ALA A 191 31.63 1.12 7.84
CA ALA A 191 32.21 -0.20 8.07
C ALA A 191 31.51 -0.94 9.22
N ASP A 192 31.24 -0.26 10.34
CA ASP A 192 30.52 -0.86 11.49
C ASP A 192 29.06 -1.22 11.13
N LYS A 193 28.50 -0.56 10.11
CA LYS A 193 27.13 -0.82 9.61
C LYS A 193 27.07 -2.01 8.66
N GLU A 194 28.16 -2.32 7.95
CA GLU A 194 28.27 -3.43 6.99
C GLU A 194 27.69 -4.75 7.53
N PRO A 195 28.13 -5.30 8.69
CA PRO A 195 27.63 -6.60 9.16
C PRO A 195 26.13 -6.59 9.45
N PHE A 196 25.56 -5.45 9.87
CA PHE A 196 24.11 -5.30 10.04
C PHE A 196 23.37 -5.18 8.70
N HIS A 197 24.00 -4.62 7.67
CA HIS A 197 23.49 -4.62 6.30
C HIS A 197 23.49 -6.04 5.71
N ALA A 198 24.59 -6.78 5.82
CA ALA A 198 24.69 -8.18 5.41
C ALA A 198 23.64 -9.06 6.12
N ALA A 199 23.58 -9.02 7.46
CA ALA A 199 22.59 -9.75 8.24
C ALA A 199 21.13 -9.37 7.88
N ALA A 200 20.87 -8.11 7.54
CA ALA A 200 19.56 -7.67 7.09
C ALA A 200 19.23 -8.11 5.64
N ILE A 201 20.21 -8.33 4.76
CA ILE A 201 19.97 -8.98 3.45
C ILE A 201 19.49 -10.41 3.70
N VAL A 202 20.27 -11.21 4.43
CA VAL A 202 19.96 -12.62 4.76
C VAL A 202 18.58 -12.75 5.44
N GLN A 203 18.28 -11.91 6.44
CA GLN A 203 16.97 -11.93 7.10
C GLN A 203 15.81 -11.55 6.16
N ARG A 204 16.02 -10.60 5.23
CA ARG A 204 14.99 -10.25 4.24
C ARG A 204 14.77 -11.37 3.23
N GLU A 205 15.80 -12.14 2.89
CA GLU A 205 15.69 -13.25 1.94
C GLU A 205 15.07 -14.49 2.56
N ALA A 206 15.50 -14.88 3.76
CA ALA A 206 14.79 -15.86 4.57
C ALA A 206 13.31 -15.47 4.78
N GLY A 207 13.03 -14.18 5.03
CA GLY A 207 11.67 -13.64 5.15
C GLY A 207 10.84 -13.68 3.86
N LYS A 208 11.45 -13.40 2.70
CA LYS A 208 10.83 -13.57 1.37
C LYS A 208 10.46 -15.04 1.15
N LEU A 209 11.41 -15.96 1.36
CA LEU A 209 11.23 -17.40 1.15
C LEU A 209 10.17 -17.99 2.09
N ALA A 210 10.20 -17.62 3.38
CA ALA A 210 9.18 -18.03 4.35
C ALA A 210 7.78 -17.49 3.98
N GLN A 211 7.67 -16.26 3.46
CA GLN A 211 6.39 -15.78 2.94
C GLN A 211 5.94 -16.53 1.69
N ALA A 212 6.86 -16.86 0.76
CA ALA A 212 6.53 -17.60 -0.45
C ALA A 212 5.99 -19.01 -0.14
N LYS A 213 6.70 -19.77 0.71
CA LYS A 213 6.25 -21.08 1.21
C LYS A 213 4.88 -20.97 1.89
N TRP A 214 4.72 -20.05 2.83
CA TRP A 214 3.44 -19.82 3.50
C TRP A 214 2.31 -19.48 2.51
N PHE A 215 2.55 -18.69 1.46
CA PHE A 215 1.53 -18.38 0.46
C PHE A 215 1.19 -19.54 -0.49
N ALA A 216 2.10 -20.51 -0.68
CA ALA A 216 1.83 -21.73 -1.43
C ALA A 216 1.04 -22.76 -0.58
N GLU A 217 1.36 -22.86 0.71
CA GLU A 217 0.75 -23.82 1.66
C GLU A 217 -0.58 -23.32 2.28
N ALA A 218 -0.84 -22.01 2.30
CA ALA A 218 -1.96 -21.43 3.05
C ALA A 218 -3.34 -21.69 2.41
N ASP A 219 -4.20 -22.38 3.18
CA ASP A 219 -5.63 -22.59 2.89
C ASP A 219 -6.35 -21.30 2.42
N PRO A 220 -6.97 -21.29 1.22
CA PRO A 220 -7.79 -20.19 0.73
C PRO A 220 -8.98 -19.81 1.63
N ALA A 221 -9.49 -20.67 2.50
CA ALA A 221 -10.49 -20.31 3.52
C ALA A 221 -9.87 -19.55 4.72
N LEU A 222 -8.71 -19.96 5.23
CA LEU A 222 -7.91 -19.22 6.21
C LEU A 222 -7.56 -17.81 5.70
N LEU A 223 -7.06 -17.71 4.45
CA LEU A 223 -6.80 -16.43 3.80
C LEU A 223 -8.04 -15.53 3.71
N ARG A 224 -9.22 -16.10 3.47
CA ARG A 224 -10.51 -15.35 3.50
C ARG A 224 -10.88 -14.92 4.93
N ARG A 225 -10.69 -15.77 5.94
CA ARG A 225 -10.95 -15.45 7.37
C ARG A 225 -10.03 -14.33 7.87
N LEU A 226 -8.71 -14.44 7.64
CA LEU A 226 -7.72 -13.39 7.94
C LEU A 226 -8.12 -12.04 7.31
N ASN A 227 -8.49 -12.05 6.03
CA ASN A 227 -8.85 -10.84 5.31
C ASN A 227 -10.18 -10.24 5.76
N ALA A 228 -11.16 -11.05 6.19
CA ALA A 228 -12.38 -10.55 6.81
C ALA A 228 -12.09 -9.85 8.15
N GLN A 229 -11.24 -10.43 9.01
CA GLN A 229 -10.80 -9.80 10.26
C GLN A 229 -10.04 -8.48 10.02
N ARG A 230 -9.11 -8.46 9.04
CA ARG A 230 -8.35 -7.24 8.70
C ARG A 230 -9.27 -6.14 8.17
N ARG A 231 -10.24 -6.47 7.31
CA ARG A 231 -11.26 -5.52 6.84
C ARG A 231 -12.09 -4.95 8.00
N ALA A 232 -12.49 -5.77 8.97
CA ALA A 232 -13.20 -5.29 10.16
C ALA A 232 -12.35 -4.32 11.01
N LYS A 233 -11.03 -4.55 11.07
CA LYS A 233 -10.04 -3.63 11.69
C LYS A 233 -9.61 -2.45 10.79
N LYS A 234 -10.27 -2.23 9.65
CA LYS A 234 -9.89 -1.23 8.60
C LYS A 234 -8.45 -1.37 8.07
N LEU A 235 -7.82 -2.53 8.25
CA LEU A 235 -6.45 -2.83 7.79
C LEU A 235 -6.45 -3.32 6.33
N PRO A 236 -5.38 -3.04 5.55
CA PRO A 236 -5.28 -3.46 4.16
C PRO A 236 -5.27 -4.99 4.02
N ARG A 237 -5.90 -5.48 2.94
CA ARG A 237 -6.03 -6.91 2.61
C ARG A 237 -4.64 -7.55 2.42
N ILE A 238 -4.40 -8.70 3.05
CA ILE A 238 -3.29 -9.60 2.71
C ILE A 238 -3.53 -10.09 1.27
N ARG A 239 -2.54 -9.86 0.41
CA ARG A 239 -2.44 -10.37 -0.95
C ARG A 239 -1.16 -11.19 -1.02
N SER A 240 -1.13 -12.26 -1.83
CA SER A 240 0.15 -12.87 -2.18
C SER A 240 1.05 -11.83 -2.85
N THR A 241 2.35 -11.94 -2.59
CA THR A 241 3.40 -11.20 -3.30
C THR A 241 4.34 -12.14 -4.05
N ALA A 242 3.93 -13.39 -4.27
CA ALA A 242 4.51 -14.21 -5.32
C ALA A 242 4.34 -13.50 -6.68
N PRO A 243 5.30 -13.65 -7.62
CA PRO A 243 5.06 -13.30 -9.01
C PRO A 243 3.78 -13.98 -9.50
N VAL A 244 2.91 -13.21 -10.15
CA VAL A 244 1.83 -13.79 -10.97
C VAL A 244 2.44 -14.02 -12.34
N ASP A 245 2.28 -15.22 -12.89
CA ASP A 245 2.83 -15.56 -14.19
C ASP A 245 2.29 -14.64 -15.30
N PRO A 246 3.05 -14.38 -16.37
CA PRO A 246 2.56 -13.57 -17.49
C PRO A 246 1.26 -14.11 -18.11
N ALA A 247 1.09 -15.43 -18.17
CA ALA A 247 -0.11 -16.10 -18.69
C ALA A 247 -1.36 -15.91 -17.81
N ASP A 248 -1.19 -15.83 -16.49
CA ASP A 248 -2.26 -15.60 -15.50
C ASP A 248 -2.77 -14.16 -15.47
N LYS A 249 -2.05 -13.23 -16.11
CA LYS A 249 -2.45 -11.82 -16.20
C LYS A 249 -3.49 -11.66 -17.30
N ARG A 250 -4.60 -11.02 -16.95
CA ARG A 250 -5.63 -10.63 -17.93
C ARG A 250 -4.99 -9.79 -19.05
N PRO A 251 -5.21 -10.12 -20.33
CA PRO A 251 -4.64 -9.38 -21.45
C PRO A 251 -5.16 -7.94 -21.51
N LEU A 252 -4.40 -7.08 -22.19
CA LEU A 252 -4.70 -5.65 -22.31
C LEU A 252 -5.90 -5.43 -23.24
N SER A 253 -6.97 -4.85 -22.71
CA SER A 253 -8.09 -4.32 -23.51
C SER A 253 -7.59 -3.33 -24.56
N GLY A 254 -8.24 -3.22 -25.72
CA GLY A 254 -7.79 -2.36 -26.82
C GLY A 254 -7.46 -0.91 -26.44
N TYR A 255 -8.28 -0.27 -25.60
CA TYR A 255 -7.96 1.07 -25.08
C TYR A 255 -6.62 1.13 -24.32
N MET A 256 -6.25 0.08 -23.57
CA MET A 256 -4.96 0.02 -22.87
C MET A 256 -3.79 -0.25 -23.82
N ARG A 257 -4.02 -0.94 -24.95
CA ARG A 257 -3.02 -1.11 -26.02
C ARG A 257 -2.74 0.24 -26.68
N PHE A 258 -3.79 0.88 -27.19
CA PHE A 258 -3.74 2.25 -27.70
C PHE A 258 -3.08 3.20 -26.69
N ALA A 259 -3.49 3.18 -25.43
CA ALA A 259 -2.95 4.07 -24.42
C ALA A 259 -1.44 3.84 -24.15
N VAL A 260 -0.94 2.59 -24.26
CA VAL A 260 0.49 2.27 -24.15
C VAL A 260 1.28 2.82 -25.33
N GLU A 261 0.76 2.74 -26.55
CA GLU A 261 1.39 3.33 -27.73
C GLU A 261 1.33 4.85 -27.73
N PHE A 262 0.20 5.42 -27.33
CA PHE A 262 0.02 6.86 -27.13
C PHE A 262 1.02 7.45 -26.11
N ARG A 263 1.49 6.66 -25.12
CA ARG A 263 2.58 7.11 -24.22
C ARG A 263 3.94 7.26 -24.91
N LYS A 264 4.16 6.56 -26.03
CA LYS A 264 5.42 6.63 -26.79
C LYS A 264 5.48 7.91 -27.65
N THR A 265 4.33 8.41 -28.09
CA THR A 265 4.23 9.54 -29.03
C THR A 265 3.80 10.85 -28.36
N ALA A 266 2.98 10.82 -27.31
CA ALA A 266 2.42 12.02 -26.70
C ALA A 266 3.32 12.61 -25.61
N THR A 267 3.87 13.81 -25.85
CA THR A 267 4.48 14.63 -24.81
C THR A 267 3.42 15.21 -23.87
N ALA A 268 3.64 15.06 -22.55
CA ALA A 268 2.77 15.58 -21.51
C ALA A 268 3.52 15.66 -20.17
N ASP A 269 3.28 16.72 -19.42
CA ASP A 269 4.01 17.06 -18.18
C ASP A 269 3.65 16.19 -16.97
N GLY A 270 2.81 15.17 -17.16
CA GLY A 270 2.41 14.25 -16.11
C GLY A 270 1.51 13.10 -16.60
N ILE A 271 1.56 11.98 -15.86
CA ILE A 271 0.82 10.75 -16.16
C ILE A 271 -0.71 10.99 -16.21
N VAL A 272 -1.22 11.89 -15.37
CA VAL A 272 -2.66 12.24 -15.30
C VAL A 272 -3.11 12.93 -16.58
N ASP A 273 -2.34 13.90 -17.06
CA ASP A 273 -2.67 14.65 -18.28
C ASP A 273 -2.41 13.85 -19.55
N MET A 274 -1.38 12.99 -19.55
CA MET A 274 -1.22 11.96 -20.58
C MET A 274 -2.45 11.03 -20.65
N ALA A 275 -2.99 10.59 -19.51
CA ALA A 275 -4.19 9.76 -19.47
C ALA A 275 -5.46 10.51 -19.90
N ARG A 276 -5.57 11.83 -19.60
CA ARG A 276 -6.65 12.69 -20.12
C ARG A 276 -6.57 12.85 -21.64
N LYS A 277 -5.37 13.15 -22.18
CA LYS A 277 -5.11 13.25 -23.63
C LYS A 277 -5.45 11.92 -24.34
N ALA A 278 -4.97 10.79 -23.83
CA ALA A 278 -5.28 9.46 -24.38
C ALA A 278 -6.80 9.17 -24.35
N GLY A 279 -7.50 9.55 -23.27
CA GLY A 279 -8.95 9.43 -23.16
C GLY A 279 -9.76 10.41 -24.03
N ALA A 280 -9.14 11.45 -24.59
CA ALA A 280 -9.73 12.30 -25.63
C ALA A 280 -9.50 11.70 -27.02
N ALA A 281 -8.23 11.47 -27.38
CA ALA A 281 -7.84 10.88 -28.66
C ALA A 281 -8.53 9.53 -28.92
N TRP A 282 -8.68 8.66 -27.91
CA TRP A 282 -9.43 7.40 -28.07
C TRP A 282 -10.93 7.59 -28.35
N ARG A 283 -11.55 8.69 -27.90
CA ARG A 283 -12.96 8.98 -28.24
C ARG A 283 -13.07 9.48 -29.68
N GLU A 284 -12.18 10.40 -30.06
CA GLU A 284 -12.09 11.01 -31.40
C GLU A 284 -11.66 10.04 -32.50
N LEU A 285 -10.89 9.00 -32.18
CA LEU A 285 -10.37 8.01 -33.14
C LEU A 285 -11.51 7.36 -33.99
N PRO A 286 -11.35 7.19 -35.31
CA PRO A 286 -12.26 6.42 -36.16
C PRO A 286 -12.55 4.99 -35.68
N ALA A 287 -13.67 4.42 -36.12
CA ALA A 287 -14.07 3.06 -35.75
C ALA A 287 -13.11 1.97 -36.30
N ALA A 288 -12.54 2.19 -37.49
CA ALA A 288 -11.53 1.31 -38.09
C ALA A 288 -10.25 1.28 -37.24
N ASP A 289 -9.67 2.44 -36.95
CA ASP A 289 -8.45 2.59 -36.15
C ASP A 289 -8.62 2.04 -34.72
N LYS A 290 -9.82 2.17 -34.14
CA LYS A 290 -10.18 1.51 -32.88
C LYS A 290 -10.13 -0.01 -32.99
N ASP A 291 -10.57 -0.59 -34.11
CA ASP A 291 -10.61 -2.05 -34.26
C ASP A 291 -9.23 -2.69 -34.41
N THR A 292 -8.24 -1.97 -34.96
CA THR A 292 -6.81 -2.36 -34.90
C THR A 292 -6.35 -2.68 -33.47
N PHE A 293 -6.90 -1.99 -32.46
CA PHE A 293 -6.63 -2.28 -31.05
C PHE A 293 -7.64 -3.24 -30.41
N LEU A 294 -8.90 -3.23 -30.84
CA LEU A 294 -9.96 -4.07 -30.26
C LEU A 294 -9.91 -5.52 -30.75
N ALA A 295 -9.64 -5.78 -32.03
CA ALA A 295 -9.56 -7.13 -32.60
C ALA A 295 -8.52 -8.03 -31.89
N PRO A 296 -7.23 -7.66 -31.75
CA PRO A 296 -6.27 -8.49 -31.01
C PRO A 296 -6.64 -8.62 -29.53
N ALA A 297 -7.19 -7.56 -28.90
CA ALA A 297 -7.65 -7.62 -27.51
C ALA A 297 -8.88 -8.54 -27.31
N ARG A 298 -9.77 -8.67 -28.31
CA ARG A 298 -10.88 -9.63 -28.30
C ARG A 298 -10.34 -11.06 -28.39
N LEU A 299 -9.42 -11.32 -29.32
CA LEU A 299 -8.81 -12.65 -29.53
C LEU A 299 -8.04 -13.12 -28.29
N GLU A 300 -7.13 -12.32 -27.76
CA GLU A 300 -6.38 -12.66 -26.55
C GLU A 300 -7.29 -12.88 -25.33
N MET A 301 -8.32 -12.05 -25.16
CA MET A 301 -9.22 -12.17 -24.00
C MET A 301 -10.22 -13.32 -24.18
N ALA A 302 -10.48 -13.78 -25.41
CA ALA A 302 -11.14 -15.06 -25.67
C ALA A 302 -10.22 -16.25 -25.31
N ALA A 303 -8.97 -16.26 -25.77
CA ALA A 303 -7.99 -17.29 -25.41
C ALA A 303 -7.76 -17.36 -23.89
N PHE A 304 -7.63 -16.21 -23.22
CA PHE A 304 -7.52 -16.11 -21.77
C PHE A 304 -8.75 -16.67 -21.04
N LYS A 305 -9.96 -16.52 -21.57
CA LYS A 305 -11.17 -17.14 -20.97
C LYS A 305 -11.16 -18.66 -21.06
N LEU A 306 -10.64 -19.22 -22.16
CA LEU A 306 -10.53 -20.67 -22.35
C LEU A 306 -9.56 -21.29 -21.34
N THR A 307 -8.41 -20.64 -21.09
CA THR A 307 -7.44 -21.08 -20.07
C THR A 307 -7.86 -20.73 -18.64
N HIS A 308 -8.60 -19.64 -18.45
CA HIS A 308 -9.05 -19.14 -17.13
C HIS A 308 -10.59 -19.07 -17.01
N PRO A 309 -11.31 -20.21 -17.08
CA PRO A 309 -12.76 -20.22 -16.90
C PRO A 309 -13.13 -19.64 -15.53
N THR A 310 -14.14 -18.77 -15.51
CA THR A 310 -14.59 -18.05 -14.31
C THR A 310 -15.14 -19.01 -13.26
N LEU A 311 -15.24 -18.56 -12.00
CA LEU A 311 -15.88 -19.35 -10.93
C LEU A 311 -17.34 -19.73 -11.26
N THR A 312 -18.02 -18.95 -12.10
CA THR A 312 -19.35 -19.25 -12.65
C THR A 312 -19.32 -20.37 -13.68
N GLU A 313 -18.38 -20.33 -14.65
CA GLU A 313 -18.22 -21.38 -15.66
C GLU A 313 -17.71 -22.69 -15.04
N ARG A 314 -16.72 -22.63 -14.12
CA ARG A 314 -16.24 -23.79 -13.36
C ARG A 314 -17.36 -24.46 -12.56
N LYS A 315 -18.23 -23.66 -11.92
CA LYS A 315 -19.42 -24.20 -11.23
C LYS A 315 -20.42 -24.84 -12.17
N ARG A 316 -20.71 -24.20 -13.31
CA ARG A 316 -21.65 -24.73 -14.32
C ARG A 316 -21.13 -26.02 -14.96
N ALA A 317 -19.82 -26.13 -15.18
CA ALA A 317 -19.17 -27.35 -15.67
C ALA A 317 -19.16 -28.47 -14.62
N ALA A 318 -19.00 -28.14 -13.34
CA ALA A 318 -19.13 -29.11 -12.25
C ALA A 318 -20.57 -29.61 -12.08
N SER A 319 -21.57 -28.71 -12.15
CA SER A 319 -23.01 -29.05 -12.09
C SER A 319 -23.59 -29.54 -13.43
N ALA A 320 -22.74 -29.92 -14.37
CA ALA A 320 -23.10 -30.61 -15.62
C ALA A 320 -22.33 -31.95 -15.76
N LYS A 321 -21.62 -32.34 -14.70
CA LYS A 321 -20.90 -33.63 -14.54
C LYS A 321 -21.39 -34.41 -13.30
N ALA A 322 -22.48 -33.96 -12.70
CA ALA A 322 -23.12 -34.46 -11.49
C ALA A 322 -24.64 -34.21 -11.61
#